data_AF-A0A6V8DAL5-F1
#
_entry.id   AF-A0A6V8DAL5-F1
#
_cell.length_a   1.000
_cell.length_b   1.000
_cell.length_c   1.000
_cell.angle_alpha   90.00
_cell.angle_beta   90.00
_cell.angle_gamma   90.00
#
_symmetry.space_group_name_H-M   'P 1'
#
loop_
_entity.id
_entity.type
_entity.pdbx_description
1 polymer ?
#
loop_
_entity_poly.entity_id
_entity_poly.type
_entity_poly.pdbx_seq_one_letter_code
_entity_poly.pdbx_strand_id
1 'polypeptide(L)'
;MLDTIEASPLTTIALTTGLALGGGLELALACDYRVGTRRTSLRFPETGIGIYPGLGGSQRPARIMGRPSARWAVLAGNMMDASTAHALGLLTHLVPLSEVDATVASIASAGKPEAKYPGQPSDADHPVAAFAATFYADDHVAALLSGQCPEGQDPEDKQVARQMKFLSRVAPVGLKMASDLIDATEGTSLAAGLQMELDGLESIFSTQDALEGLSALIEGRRASYTGA
;
A
#
# COMPACT_ATOMS: atom_id res chain seq x y z
N MET A 1 15.62 9.25 5.50
CA MET A 1 14.71 9.93 6.47
C MET A 1 13.78 8.93 7.16
N LEU A 2 12.96 8.16 6.42
CA LEU A 2 12.01 7.22 7.05
C LEU A 2 12.72 6.09 7.80
N ASP A 3 13.90 5.64 7.35
CA ASP A 3 14.69 4.65 8.08
C ASP A 3 15.17 5.14 9.44
N THR A 4 15.36 6.45 9.59
CA THR A 4 15.67 7.05 10.89
C THR A 4 14.49 6.96 11.85
N ILE A 5 13.26 7.06 11.34
CA ILE A 5 12.03 6.88 12.13
C ILE A 5 11.88 5.39 12.49
N GLU A 6 12.04 4.50 11.50
CA GLU A 6 12.00 3.04 11.67
C GLU A 6 12.98 2.55 12.74
N ALA A 7 14.23 3.05 12.69
CA ALA A 7 15.30 2.68 13.61
C ALA A 7 15.34 3.53 14.90
N SER A 8 14.40 4.47 15.08
CA SER A 8 14.37 5.34 16.26
C SER A 8 14.33 4.51 17.54
N PRO A 9 15.12 4.82 18.59
CA PRO A 9 14.99 4.16 19.89
C PRO A 9 13.71 4.58 20.64
N LEU A 10 13.11 5.73 20.27
CA LEU A 10 11.87 6.23 20.84
C LEU A 10 10.66 5.56 20.17
N THR A 11 9.57 5.39 20.93
CA THR A 11 8.26 5.00 20.40
C THR A 11 7.71 6.10 19.50
N THR A 12 7.43 5.74 18.25
CA THR A 12 6.89 6.66 17.23
C THR A 12 5.42 6.35 16.95
N ILE A 13 4.58 7.39 16.98
CA ILE A 13 3.12 7.25 16.81
C ILE A 13 2.69 8.17 15.68
N ALA A 14 2.11 7.60 14.62
CA ALA A 14 1.46 8.36 13.56
C ALA A 14 -0.03 8.55 13.88
N LEU A 15 -0.49 9.81 13.95
CA LEU A 15 -1.90 10.14 14.03
C LEU A 15 -2.45 10.38 12.62
N THR A 16 -3.31 9.48 12.14
CA THR A 16 -3.84 9.52 10.77
C THR A 16 -5.29 10.00 10.74
N THR A 17 -5.61 11.16 11.33
CA THR A 17 -6.99 11.66 11.48
C THR A 17 -7.52 12.39 10.23
N GLY A 18 -7.35 11.79 9.05
CA GLY A 18 -7.71 12.37 7.76
C GLY A 18 -7.10 11.57 6.60
N LEU A 19 -6.82 12.27 5.49
CA LEU A 19 -6.13 11.69 4.34
C LEU A 19 -4.65 11.46 4.65
N ALA A 20 -4.17 10.24 4.44
CA ALA A 20 -2.74 9.93 4.35
C ALA A 20 -2.51 9.15 3.05
N LEU A 21 -1.89 9.82 2.08
CA LEU A 21 -1.73 9.32 0.71
C LEU A 21 -0.24 9.30 0.36
N GLY A 22 0.18 8.26 -0.36
CA GLY A 22 1.55 8.10 -0.84
C GLY A 22 2.59 8.28 0.25
N GLY A 23 3.54 9.21 0.07
CA GLY A 23 4.58 9.52 1.06
C GLY A 23 4.07 9.79 2.48
N GLY A 24 2.86 10.35 2.64
CA GLY A 24 2.25 10.55 3.96
C GLY A 24 1.83 9.23 4.63
N LEU A 25 1.34 8.26 3.84
CA LEU A 25 1.07 6.90 4.31
C LEU A 25 2.38 6.14 4.56
N GLU A 26 3.35 6.23 3.66
CA GLU A 26 4.66 5.59 3.83
C GLU A 26 5.38 6.05 5.11
N LEU A 27 5.31 7.35 5.41
CA LEU A 27 5.76 7.92 6.67
C LEU A 27 5.02 7.31 7.87
N ALA A 28 3.69 7.21 7.80
CA ALA A 28 2.90 6.61 8.87
C ALA A 28 3.26 5.13 9.13
N LEU A 29 3.56 4.38 8.07
CA LEU A 29 3.99 2.98 8.15
C LEU A 29 5.42 2.81 8.69
N ALA A 30 6.27 3.84 8.58
CA ALA A 30 7.58 3.84 9.21
C ALA A 30 7.51 4.01 10.74
N CYS A 31 6.45 4.60 11.28
CA CYS A 31 6.25 4.70 12.73
C CYS A 31 6.04 3.31 13.40
N ASP A 32 6.10 3.23 14.72
CA ASP A 32 5.82 2.02 15.50
C ASP A 32 4.31 1.76 15.61
N TYR A 33 3.50 2.82 15.73
CA TYR A 33 2.03 2.77 15.82
C TYR A 33 1.35 3.72 14.85
N ARG A 34 0.13 3.36 14.43
CA ARG A 34 -0.79 4.21 13.65
C ARG A 34 -2.14 4.26 14.34
N VAL A 35 -2.52 5.44 14.81
CA VAL A 35 -3.80 5.70 15.48
C VAL A 35 -4.69 6.49 14.52
N GLY A 36 -5.78 5.85 14.10
CA GLY A 36 -6.78 6.43 13.23
C GLY A 36 -8.10 6.71 13.94
N THR A 37 -8.97 7.43 13.24
CA THR A 37 -10.36 7.68 13.65
C THR A 37 -11.28 7.36 12.47
N ARG A 38 -12.60 7.48 12.64
CA ARG A 38 -13.55 7.34 11.53
C ARG A 38 -13.29 8.23 10.30
N ARG A 39 -12.47 9.29 10.44
CA ARG A 39 -12.09 10.19 9.34
C ARG A 39 -10.87 9.72 8.55
N THR A 40 -10.18 8.68 9.03
CA THR A 40 -8.99 8.16 8.39
C THR A 40 -9.31 7.61 7.02
N SER A 41 -8.50 7.98 6.03
CA SER A 41 -8.54 7.40 4.70
C SER A 41 -7.14 7.33 4.11
N LEU A 42 -6.77 6.13 3.65
CA LEU A 42 -5.42 5.77 3.24
C LEU A 42 -5.39 5.35 1.77
N ARG A 43 -4.31 5.64 1.04
CA ARG A 43 -4.12 5.19 -0.35
C ARG A 43 -2.67 5.26 -0.81
N PHE A 44 -2.28 4.33 -1.69
CA PHE A 44 -1.09 4.42 -2.53
C PHE A 44 -1.50 4.81 -3.96
N PRO A 45 -1.40 6.10 -4.37
CA PRO A 45 -1.83 6.55 -5.69
C PRO A 45 -0.79 6.33 -6.81
N GLU A 46 0.42 5.90 -6.48
CA GLU A 46 1.64 6.00 -7.31
C GLU A 46 1.52 5.32 -8.67
N THR A 47 1.00 4.09 -8.72
CA THR A 47 0.82 3.35 -9.98
C THR A 47 -0.13 4.08 -10.94
N GLY A 48 -1.09 4.84 -10.39
CA GLY A 48 -2.01 5.67 -11.15
C GLY A 48 -1.41 6.96 -11.70
N ILE A 49 -0.23 7.37 -11.26
CA ILE A 49 0.50 8.58 -11.72
C ILE A 49 1.84 8.24 -12.38
N GLY A 50 2.03 6.98 -12.82
CA GLY A 50 3.18 6.60 -13.64
C GLY A 50 4.39 6.06 -12.86
N ILE A 51 4.31 5.90 -11.55
CA ILE A 51 5.43 5.48 -10.69
C ILE A 51 5.03 4.35 -9.74
N TYR A 52 5.93 3.89 -8.87
CA TYR A 52 5.61 3.00 -7.74
C TYR A 52 5.94 3.71 -6.41
N PRO A 53 5.38 3.26 -5.27
CA PRO A 53 5.71 3.86 -3.97
C PRO A 53 7.13 3.46 -3.53
N GLY A 54 8.03 4.44 -3.44
CA GLY A 54 9.47 4.24 -3.23
C GLY A 54 10.03 4.70 -1.88
N LEU A 55 9.17 4.99 -0.90
CA LEU A 55 9.56 5.29 0.49
C LEU A 55 9.11 4.17 1.45
N GLY A 56 9.01 2.95 0.94
CA GLY A 56 8.63 1.73 1.62
C GLY A 56 7.18 1.30 1.42
N GLY A 57 6.44 1.92 0.51
CA GLY A 57 5.05 1.55 0.23
C GLY A 57 4.89 0.25 -0.55
N SER A 58 5.94 -0.31 -1.17
CA SER A 58 5.92 -1.70 -1.65
C SER A 58 6.32 -2.69 -0.55
N GLN A 59 7.16 -2.25 0.39
CA GLN A 59 7.82 -3.11 1.37
C GLN A 59 7.05 -3.27 2.69
N ARG A 60 6.62 -2.15 3.29
CA ARG A 60 6.01 -2.15 4.62
C ARG A 60 4.59 -2.72 4.60
N PRO A 61 3.70 -2.38 3.64
CA PRO A 61 2.37 -2.97 3.60
C PRO A 61 2.41 -4.49 3.45
N ALA A 62 3.24 -5.04 2.56
CA ALA A 62 3.36 -6.49 2.40
C ALA A 62 3.79 -7.21 3.70
N ARG A 63 4.69 -6.57 4.47
CA ARG A 63 5.13 -7.08 5.78
C ARG A 63 4.13 -6.83 6.91
N ILE A 64 3.17 -5.93 6.73
CA ILE A 64 2.10 -5.69 7.71
C ILE A 64 0.92 -6.63 7.42
N MET A 65 0.37 -6.58 6.21
CA MET A 65 -0.92 -7.18 5.86
C MET A 65 -0.82 -8.38 4.92
N GLY A 66 0.39 -8.80 4.56
CA GLY A 66 0.63 -9.86 3.58
C GLY A 66 0.58 -9.37 2.13
N ARG A 67 1.21 -10.13 1.22
CA ARG A 67 1.32 -9.78 -0.21
C ARG A 67 -0.04 -9.58 -0.90
N PRO A 68 -1.06 -10.44 -0.73
CA PRO A 68 -2.31 -10.27 -1.48
C PRO A 68 -3.01 -8.95 -1.15
N SER A 69 -3.10 -8.60 0.14
CA SER A 69 -3.66 -7.31 0.58
C SER A 69 -2.79 -6.12 0.15
N ALA A 70 -1.45 -6.26 0.18
CA ALA A 70 -0.54 -5.25 -0.36
C ALA A 70 -0.73 -5.01 -1.86
N ARG A 71 -0.88 -6.07 -2.65
CA ARG A 71 -1.19 -5.95 -4.08
C ARG A 71 -2.52 -5.25 -4.31
N TRP A 72 -3.55 -5.60 -3.54
CA TRP A 72 -4.84 -4.90 -3.58
C TRP A 72 -4.70 -3.40 -3.28
N ALA A 73 -3.93 -3.02 -2.26
CA ALA A 73 -3.77 -1.62 -1.88
C ALA A 73 -2.89 -0.82 -2.85
N VAL A 74 -1.79 -1.42 -3.35
CA VAL A 74 -0.73 -0.74 -4.11
C VAL A 74 -0.95 -0.84 -5.62
N LEU A 75 -1.19 -2.03 -6.17
CA LEU A 75 -1.25 -2.22 -7.62
C LEU A 75 -2.44 -1.47 -8.24
N ALA A 76 -3.63 -1.71 -7.71
CA ALA A 76 -4.84 -1.00 -8.13
C ALA A 76 -5.02 0.37 -7.44
N GLY A 77 -4.15 0.72 -6.49
CA GLY A 77 -4.21 1.98 -5.76
C GLY A 77 -5.56 2.21 -5.06
N ASN A 78 -6.14 1.16 -4.46
CA ASN A 78 -7.46 1.23 -3.84
C ASN A 78 -7.48 2.20 -2.65
N MET A 79 -8.58 2.96 -2.53
CA MET A 79 -8.83 3.77 -1.36
C MET A 79 -9.25 2.87 -0.19
N MET A 80 -8.66 3.08 0.97
CA MET A 80 -9.01 2.41 2.21
C MET A 80 -9.68 3.41 3.14
N ASP A 81 -10.87 3.08 3.63
CA ASP A 81 -11.46 3.78 4.76
C ASP A 81 -10.86 3.29 6.08
N ALA A 82 -11.24 3.91 7.19
CA ALA A 82 -10.72 3.58 8.50
C ALA A 82 -10.97 2.12 8.89
N SER A 83 -12.15 1.56 8.56
CA SER A 83 -12.51 0.16 8.86
C SER A 83 -11.62 -0.81 8.10
N THR A 84 -11.48 -0.61 6.79
CA THR A 84 -10.65 -1.44 5.92
C THR A 84 -9.18 -1.34 6.34
N ALA A 85 -8.68 -0.13 6.59
CA ALA A 85 -7.29 0.07 7.00
C ALA A 85 -6.97 -0.59 8.35
N HIS A 86 -7.93 -0.63 9.28
CA HIS A 86 -7.76 -1.34 10.55
C HIS A 86 -7.82 -2.86 10.39
N ALA A 87 -8.79 -3.38 9.62
CA ALA A 87 -8.91 -4.80 9.32
C ALA A 87 -7.67 -5.36 8.60
N LEU A 88 -7.08 -4.58 7.68
CA LEU A 88 -5.83 -4.95 7.03
C LEU A 88 -4.60 -4.78 7.94
N GLY A 89 -4.70 -4.11 9.10
CA GLY A 89 -3.59 -3.89 10.02
C GLY A 89 -2.73 -2.65 9.76
N LEU A 90 -3.06 -1.84 8.73
CA LEU A 90 -2.40 -0.55 8.50
C LEU A 90 -2.72 0.46 9.60
N LEU A 91 -3.87 0.36 10.27
CA LEU A 91 -4.12 1.05 11.54
C LEU A 91 -3.97 0.07 12.69
N THR A 92 -3.04 0.38 13.60
CA THR A 92 -2.91 -0.38 14.86
C THR A 92 -4.05 -0.11 15.81
N HIS A 93 -4.62 1.10 15.77
CA HIS A 93 -5.71 1.52 16.63
C HIS A 93 -6.71 2.33 15.81
N LEU A 94 -8.00 2.02 15.95
CA LEU A 94 -9.11 2.79 15.40
C LEU A 94 -10.01 3.22 16.54
N VAL A 95 -9.95 4.50 16.92
CA VAL A 95 -10.63 5.03 18.11
C VAL A 95 -11.51 6.24 17.78
N PRO A 96 -12.52 6.55 18.61
CA PRO A 96 -13.21 7.83 18.56
C PRO A 96 -12.24 9.00 18.76
N LEU A 97 -12.57 10.19 18.22
CA LEU A 97 -11.75 11.39 18.39
C LEU A 97 -11.50 11.76 19.86
N SER A 98 -12.47 11.49 20.75
CA SER A 98 -12.37 11.74 22.18
C SER A 98 -11.37 10.83 22.91
N GLU A 99 -10.93 9.74 22.29
CA GLU A 99 -10.05 8.74 22.91
C GLU A 99 -8.62 8.77 22.34
N VAL A 100 -8.33 9.66 21.39
CA VAL A 100 -7.00 9.75 20.75
C VAL A 100 -5.92 10.05 21.79
N ASP A 101 -6.10 11.07 22.63
CA ASP A 101 -5.09 11.46 23.62
C ASP A 101 -4.82 10.35 24.65
N ALA A 102 -5.89 9.69 25.11
CA ALA A 102 -5.78 8.55 26.03
C ALA A 102 -5.04 7.38 25.39
N THR A 103 -5.32 7.08 24.12
CA THR A 103 -4.64 6.03 23.35
C THR A 103 -3.16 6.34 23.17
N VAL A 104 -2.81 7.59 22.83
CA VAL A 104 -1.42 8.04 22.69
C VAL A 104 -0.66 7.90 24.01
N ALA A 105 -1.25 8.34 25.12
CA ALA A 105 -0.64 8.22 26.44
C ALA A 105 -0.40 6.75 26.86
N SER A 106 -1.36 5.88 26.53
CA SER A 106 -1.25 4.44 26.75
C SER A 106 -0.08 3.84 25.95
N ILE A 107 0.00 4.13 24.65
CA ILE A 107 1.09 3.66 23.79
C ILE A 107 2.45 4.19 24.27
N ALA A 108 2.53 5.48 24.60
CA ALA A 108 3.75 6.09 25.10
C ALA A 108 4.26 5.42 26.40
N SER A 109 3.34 4.95 27.24
CA SER A 109 3.66 4.21 28.47
C SER A 109 4.06 2.77 28.19
N ALA A 110 3.44 2.12 27.21
CA ALA A 110 3.72 0.73 26.83
C ALA A 110 5.07 0.56 26.12
N GLY A 111 5.52 1.57 25.37
CA GLY A 111 6.79 1.51 24.64
C GLY A 111 6.61 1.00 23.21
N LYS A 112 7.62 0.31 22.67
CA LYS A 112 7.62 -0.21 21.29
C LYS A 112 6.80 -1.50 21.18
N PRO A 113 6.19 -1.79 20.01
CA PRO A 113 5.44 -3.03 19.81
C PRO A 113 6.39 -4.22 19.72
N GLU A 114 5.93 -5.37 20.21
CA GLU A 114 6.68 -6.64 20.09
C GLU A 114 6.79 -7.09 18.63
N ALA A 115 5.70 -6.94 17.86
CA ALA A 115 5.62 -7.36 16.46
C ALA A 115 4.99 -6.26 15.59
N LYS A 116 5.83 -5.46 14.94
CA LYS A 116 5.39 -4.41 14.00
C LYS A 116 4.91 -4.98 12.65
N TYR A 117 5.44 -6.13 12.25
CA TYR A 117 5.27 -6.73 10.92
C TYR A 117 4.70 -8.15 11.01
N PRO A 118 3.38 -8.31 11.24
CA PRO A 118 2.77 -9.63 11.39
C PRO A 118 2.64 -10.41 10.07
N GLY A 119 2.74 -9.74 8.91
CA GLY A 119 2.70 -10.39 7.59
C GLY A 119 1.32 -10.88 7.16
N GLN A 120 0.26 -10.47 7.85
CA GLN A 120 -1.12 -10.90 7.58
C GLN A 120 -2.13 -9.84 8.05
N PRO A 121 -3.34 -9.79 7.48
CA PRO A 121 -4.39 -8.88 7.95
C PRO A 121 -4.74 -9.12 9.42
N SER A 122 -5.11 -8.06 10.13
CA SER A 122 -5.61 -8.16 11.52
C SER A 122 -6.97 -8.85 11.59
N ASP A 123 -7.78 -8.75 10.53
CA ASP A 123 -9.06 -9.43 10.36
C ASP A 123 -9.11 -10.02 8.94
N ALA A 124 -8.84 -11.32 8.85
CA ALA A 124 -8.84 -12.06 7.58
C ALA A 124 -10.26 -12.28 7.02
N ASP A 125 -11.29 -12.22 7.87
CA ASP A 125 -12.69 -12.41 7.47
C ASP A 125 -13.32 -11.12 6.92
N HIS A 126 -12.64 -9.96 7.11
CA HIS A 126 -13.07 -8.71 6.52
C HIS A 126 -13.19 -8.86 4.99
N PRO A 127 -14.28 -8.41 4.35
CA PRO A 127 -14.54 -8.69 2.92
C PRO A 127 -13.41 -8.29 1.98
N VAL A 128 -12.71 -7.19 2.29
CA VAL A 128 -11.54 -6.75 1.50
C VAL A 128 -10.34 -7.68 1.67
N ALA A 129 -10.08 -8.16 2.89
CA ALA A 129 -8.97 -9.08 3.16
C ALA A 129 -9.21 -10.43 2.45
N ALA A 130 -10.41 -10.99 2.62
CA ALA A 130 -10.83 -12.23 1.98
C ALA A 130 -10.78 -12.14 0.44
N PHE A 131 -11.30 -11.06 -0.15
CA PHE A 131 -11.23 -10.84 -1.59
C PHE A 131 -9.79 -10.67 -2.07
N ALA A 132 -8.95 -9.91 -1.35
CA ALA A 132 -7.56 -9.73 -1.74
C ALA A 132 -6.79 -11.06 -1.72
N ALA A 133 -7.03 -11.89 -0.72
CA ALA A 133 -6.40 -13.20 -0.58
C ALA A 133 -6.68 -14.14 -1.77
N THR A 134 -7.86 -14.03 -2.39
CA THR A 134 -8.23 -14.85 -3.55
C THR A 134 -7.88 -14.18 -4.88
N PHE A 135 -8.23 -12.91 -5.07
CA PHE A 135 -8.06 -12.24 -6.36
C PHE A 135 -6.59 -11.88 -6.64
N TYR A 136 -5.84 -11.44 -5.63
CA TYR A 136 -4.42 -11.06 -5.74
C TYR A 136 -3.47 -12.16 -5.24
N ALA A 137 -3.89 -13.42 -5.32
CA ALA A 137 -3.05 -14.59 -5.04
C ALA A 137 -1.82 -14.64 -5.96
N ASP A 138 -0.76 -15.36 -5.54
CA ASP A 138 0.53 -15.39 -6.25
C ASP A 138 0.41 -15.95 -7.68
N ASP A 139 -0.40 -16.98 -7.87
CA ASP A 139 -0.67 -17.61 -9.17
C ASP A 139 -1.49 -16.71 -10.12
N HIS A 140 -2.20 -15.72 -9.60
CA HIS A 140 -2.98 -14.76 -10.39
C HIS A 140 -2.15 -13.58 -10.91
N VAL A 141 -1.00 -13.28 -10.31
CA VAL A 141 -0.21 -12.07 -10.59
C VAL A 141 0.13 -11.95 -12.08
N ALA A 142 0.55 -13.03 -12.72
CA ALA A 142 0.92 -13.02 -14.13
C ALA A 142 -0.25 -12.59 -15.05
N ALA A 143 -1.46 -13.07 -14.79
CA ALA A 143 -2.67 -12.69 -15.53
C ALA A 143 -3.03 -11.22 -15.27
N LEU A 144 -2.96 -10.77 -14.01
CA LEU A 144 -3.25 -9.37 -13.67
C LEU A 144 -2.30 -8.39 -14.36
N LEU A 145 -1.01 -8.71 -14.40
CA LEU A 145 0.01 -7.87 -15.05
C LEU A 145 -0.12 -7.84 -16.58
N SER A 146 -0.68 -8.89 -17.19
CA SER A 146 -0.98 -8.91 -18.62
C SER A 146 -2.34 -8.29 -18.97
N GLY A 147 -3.09 -7.80 -17.96
CA GLY A 147 -4.42 -7.21 -18.14
C GLY A 147 -5.53 -8.25 -18.33
N GLN A 148 -5.27 -9.52 -18.02
CA GLN A 148 -6.21 -10.63 -18.12
C GLN A 148 -6.89 -10.91 -16.79
N CYS A 149 -8.16 -11.33 -16.85
CA CYS A 149 -8.86 -11.82 -15.65
C CYS A 149 -8.22 -13.15 -15.22
N PRO A 150 -7.87 -13.33 -13.93
CA PRO A 150 -7.30 -14.59 -13.47
C PRO A 150 -8.25 -15.78 -13.64
N GLU A 151 -7.69 -16.98 -13.78
CA GLU A 151 -8.47 -18.21 -13.90
C GLU A 151 -9.34 -18.43 -12.64
N GLY A 152 -10.55 -18.94 -12.83
CA GLY A 152 -11.50 -19.18 -11.73
C GLY A 152 -12.15 -17.92 -11.14
N GLN A 153 -11.80 -16.71 -11.61
CA GLN A 153 -12.50 -15.47 -11.25
C GLN A 153 -13.61 -15.17 -12.28
N ASP A 154 -14.77 -14.72 -11.79
CA ASP A 154 -15.89 -14.31 -12.66
C ASP A 154 -15.70 -12.85 -13.11
N PRO A 155 -15.48 -12.57 -14.41
CA PRO A 155 -15.31 -11.21 -14.90
C PRO A 155 -16.57 -10.35 -14.76
N GLU A 156 -17.75 -10.95 -14.61
CA GLU A 156 -19.02 -10.25 -14.39
C GLU A 156 -19.26 -9.94 -12.90
N ASP A 157 -18.48 -10.52 -11.98
CA ASP A 157 -18.53 -10.13 -10.57
C ASP A 157 -18.14 -8.65 -10.41
N LYS A 158 -18.89 -7.94 -9.59
CA LYS A 158 -18.74 -6.48 -9.45
C LYS A 158 -17.39 -6.08 -8.87
N GLN A 159 -16.82 -6.87 -7.96
CA GLN A 159 -15.52 -6.58 -7.36
C GLN A 159 -14.40 -6.89 -8.35
N VAL A 160 -14.48 -8.04 -9.02
CA VAL A 160 -13.53 -8.43 -10.09
C VAL A 160 -13.52 -7.39 -11.21
N ALA A 161 -14.67 -7.08 -11.81
CA ALA A 161 -14.79 -6.10 -12.88
C ALA A 161 -14.23 -4.72 -12.48
N ARG A 162 -14.46 -4.32 -11.22
CA ARG A 162 -13.92 -3.07 -10.67
C ARG A 162 -12.40 -3.10 -10.56
N GLN A 163 -11.80 -4.20 -10.08
CA GLN A 163 -10.35 -4.31 -9.98
C GLN A 163 -9.69 -4.35 -11.36
N MET A 164 -10.23 -5.13 -12.30
CA MET A 164 -9.76 -5.15 -13.69
C MET A 164 -9.81 -3.76 -14.34
N LYS A 165 -10.87 -3.00 -14.06
CA LYS A 165 -11.00 -1.61 -14.51
C LYS A 165 -10.02 -0.65 -13.84
N PHE A 166 -9.59 -0.91 -12.61
CA PHE A 166 -8.60 -0.06 -11.93
C PHE A 166 -7.19 -0.38 -12.44
N LEU A 167 -6.85 -1.66 -12.58
CA LEU A 167 -5.58 -2.13 -13.12
C LEU A 167 -5.37 -1.68 -14.56
N SER A 168 -6.42 -1.61 -15.39
CA SER A 168 -6.30 -1.07 -16.76
C SER A 168 -6.05 0.44 -16.85
N ARG A 169 -5.98 1.14 -15.72
CA ARG A 169 -5.79 2.60 -15.64
C ARG A 169 -4.45 3.01 -15.05
N VAL A 170 -3.68 2.06 -14.55
CA VAL A 170 -2.36 2.34 -13.97
C VAL A 170 -1.28 2.15 -15.03
N ALA A 171 -0.10 2.72 -14.80
CA ALA A 171 1.02 2.61 -15.73
C ALA A 171 1.57 1.17 -15.73
N PRO A 172 1.66 0.49 -16.89
CA PRO A 172 2.16 -0.88 -16.97
C PRO A 172 3.55 -1.06 -16.36
N VAL A 173 4.49 -0.13 -16.61
CA VAL A 173 5.85 -0.24 -16.07
C VAL A 173 5.84 -0.10 -14.54
N GLY A 174 5.19 0.94 -14.01
CA GLY A 174 5.03 1.15 -12.57
C GLY A 174 4.31 0.00 -11.87
N LEU A 175 3.28 -0.56 -12.51
CA LEU A 175 2.54 -1.73 -12.02
C LEU A 175 3.44 -2.96 -11.90
N LYS A 176 4.23 -3.27 -12.95
CA LYS A 176 5.16 -4.41 -12.94
C LYS A 176 6.22 -4.25 -11.87
N MET A 177 6.87 -3.09 -11.81
CA MET A 177 7.90 -2.81 -10.81
C MET A 177 7.36 -2.89 -9.38
N ALA A 178 6.16 -2.33 -9.13
CA ALA A 178 5.52 -2.43 -7.83
C ALA A 178 5.22 -3.89 -7.43
N SER A 179 4.75 -4.71 -8.38
CA SER A 179 4.52 -6.14 -8.14
C SER A 179 5.81 -6.88 -7.78
N ASP A 180 6.88 -6.67 -8.55
CA ASP A 180 8.17 -7.32 -8.31
C ASP A 180 8.76 -6.95 -6.93
N LEU A 181 8.61 -5.69 -6.54
CA LEU A 181 9.05 -5.21 -5.23
C LEU A 181 8.22 -5.82 -4.08
N ILE A 182 6.91 -5.97 -4.26
CA ILE A 182 6.04 -6.65 -3.28
C ILE A 182 6.43 -8.13 -3.17
N ASP A 183 6.70 -8.80 -4.29
CA ASP A 183 7.07 -10.22 -4.30
C ASP A 183 8.42 -10.46 -3.61
N ALA A 184 9.37 -9.53 -3.79
CA ALA A 184 10.67 -9.58 -3.12
C ALA A 184 10.57 -9.59 -1.58
N THR A 185 9.44 -9.22 -0.98
CA THR A 185 9.25 -9.24 0.48
C THR A 185 9.35 -10.65 1.08
N GLU A 186 9.14 -11.70 0.30
CA GLU A 186 9.27 -13.11 0.73
C GLU A 186 10.71 -13.50 1.07
N GLY A 187 11.66 -13.01 0.27
CA GLY A 187 13.06 -13.43 0.32
C GLY A 187 14.03 -12.39 0.89
N THR A 188 13.53 -11.21 1.27
CA THR A 188 14.39 -10.07 1.63
C THR A 188 14.08 -9.51 3.02
N SER A 189 15.12 -9.01 3.71
CA SER A 189 14.94 -8.15 4.88
C SER A 189 14.27 -6.84 4.46
N LEU A 190 13.65 -6.13 5.41
CA LEU A 190 13.09 -4.80 5.15
C LEU A 190 14.16 -3.87 4.55
N ALA A 191 15.36 -3.82 5.13
CA ALA A 191 16.45 -2.97 4.63
C ALA A 191 16.84 -3.30 3.18
N ALA A 192 16.95 -4.58 2.84
CA ALA A 192 17.26 -5.01 1.47
C ALA A 192 16.13 -4.63 0.50
N GLY A 193 14.86 -4.84 0.88
CA GLY A 193 13.72 -4.45 0.05
C GLY A 193 13.59 -2.94 -0.14
N LEU A 194 13.88 -2.14 0.88
CA LEU A 194 13.91 -0.67 0.77
C LEU A 194 15.05 -0.22 -0.14
N GLN A 195 16.20 -0.90 -0.11
CA GLN A 195 17.27 -0.64 -1.07
C GLN A 195 16.83 -0.96 -2.50
N MET A 196 16.08 -2.06 -2.73
CA MET A 196 15.54 -2.37 -4.05
C MET A 196 14.58 -1.29 -4.58
N GLU A 197 13.77 -0.67 -3.72
CA GLU A 197 12.97 0.50 -4.10
C GLU A 197 13.88 1.66 -4.54
N LEU A 198 14.94 1.97 -3.79
CA LEU A 198 15.87 3.05 -4.14
C LEU A 198 16.61 2.79 -5.45
N ASP A 199 17.08 1.56 -5.65
CA ASP A 199 17.82 1.14 -6.85
C ASP A 199 16.97 1.27 -8.12
N GLY A 200 15.65 1.11 -8.01
CA GLY A 200 14.72 1.23 -9.13
C GLY A 200 14.31 2.67 -9.46
N LEU A 201 14.68 3.68 -8.66
CA LEU A 201 14.14 5.04 -8.81
C LEU A 201 14.55 5.69 -10.13
N GLU A 202 15.82 5.59 -10.51
CA GLU A 202 16.29 6.15 -11.78
C GLU A 202 15.53 5.53 -12.97
N SER A 203 15.38 4.20 -12.94
CA SER A 203 14.67 3.48 -14.00
C SER A 203 13.22 3.93 -14.13
N ILE A 204 12.45 4.03 -13.05
CA ILE A 204 11.03 4.39 -13.14
C ILE A 204 10.84 5.84 -13.59
N PHE A 205 11.64 6.77 -13.06
CA PHE A 205 11.54 8.19 -13.42
C PHE A 205 12.04 8.49 -14.84
N SER A 206 12.77 7.57 -15.48
CA SER A 206 13.16 7.67 -16.88
C SER A 206 12.08 7.22 -17.89
N THR A 207 10.98 6.62 -17.43
CA THR A 207 9.93 6.07 -18.31
C THR A 207 9.04 7.16 -18.92
N GLN A 208 8.48 6.89 -20.10
CA GLN A 208 7.50 7.78 -20.71
C GLN A 208 6.19 7.78 -19.91
N ASP A 209 5.84 6.64 -19.32
CA ASP A 209 4.68 6.52 -18.44
C ASP A 209 4.79 7.42 -17.18
N ALA A 210 5.97 7.54 -16.56
CA ALA A 210 6.18 8.44 -15.44
C ALA A 210 6.02 9.91 -15.85
N LEU A 211 6.62 10.30 -16.98
CA LEU A 211 6.47 11.65 -17.53
C LEU A 211 4.99 11.97 -17.81
N GLU A 212 4.27 11.06 -18.47
CA GLU A 212 2.87 11.21 -18.81
C GLU A 212 1.98 11.30 -17.56
N GLY A 213 2.17 10.40 -16.59
CA GLY A 213 1.37 10.37 -15.36
C GLY A 213 1.52 11.64 -14.52
N LEU A 214 2.76 12.12 -14.36
CA LEU A 214 3.05 13.37 -13.64
C LEU A 214 2.55 14.61 -14.39
N SER A 215 2.70 14.64 -15.71
CA SER A 215 2.19 15.74 -16.55
C SER A 215 0.66 15.82 -16.50
N ALA A 216 -0.01 14.68 -16.68
CA ALA A 216 -1.47 14.59 -16.64
C ALA A 216 -2.04 15.03 -15.29
N LEU A 217 -1.35 14.71 -14.18
CA LEU A 217 -1.75 15.14 -12.84
C LEU A 217 -1.70 16.66 -12.69
N ILE A 218 -0.63 17.31 -13.15
CA ILE A 218 -0.48 18.78 -13.11
C ILE A 218 -1.53 19.45 -14.00
N GLU A 219 -1.81 18.87 -15.16
CA GLU A 219 -2.79 19.36 -16.13
C GLU A 219 -4.26 19.07 -15.73
N GLY A 220 -4.48 18.29 -14.67
CA GLY A 220 -5.82 17.91 -14.22
C GLY A 220 -6.57 17.01 -15.21
N ARG A 221 -5.85 16.28 -16.07
CA ARG A 221 -6.41 15.36 -17.06
C ARG A 221 -6.14 13.90 -16.68
N ARG A 222 -6.76 12.98 -17.42
CA ARG A 222 -6.47 11.56 -17.28
C ARG A 222 -5.21 11.20 -18.09
N ALA A 223 -4.32 10.44 -17.46
CA ALA A 223 -3.13 9.91 -18.12
C ALA A 223 -3.49 8.80 -19.13
N SER A 224 -2.67 8.66 -20.17
CA SER A 224 -2.73 7.60 -21.17
C SER A 224 -1.39 6.88 -21.27
N TYR A 225 -1.28 5.73 -20.60
CA TYR A 225 -0.04 4.96 -20.54
C TYR A 225 0.18 4.09 -21.77
N THR A 226 1.44 3.92 -22.13
CA THR A 226 1.87 3.14 -23.30
C THR A 226 2.71 1.92 -22.93
N GLY A 227 3.18 1.85 -21.68
CA GLY A 227 4.07 0.79 -21.22
C GLY A 227 5.52 0.96 -21.72
N ALA A 228 5.91 2.20 -22.02
CA ALA A 228 7.23 2.60 -22.52
C ALA A 228 7.91 3.61 -21.59
#